data_AF-A0AAQ3KYZ2-F1
#
_entry.id   AF-A0AAQ3KYZ2-F1
#
_cell.length_a   1.000
_cell.length_b   1.000
_cell.length_c   1.000
_cell.angle_alpha   90.00
_cell.angle_beta   90.00
_cell.angle_gamma   90.00
#
_symmetry.space_group_name_H-M   'P 1'
#
loop_
_entity.id
_entity.type
_entity.pdbx_description
1 polymer ?
#
loop_
_entity_poly.entity_id
_entity_poly.type
_entity_poly.pdbx_seq_one_letter_code
_entity_poly.pdbx_strand_id
1 'polypeptide(L)'
;MASSLRTRSLLSRLCSHRDPPLWASASRSYAAARSAKAMPPLEPVPVEVAAEVEEVPTSGICRPLSDILKELGKKVPESLIKTRVEEGVAIRYIPWHFINRILNVHAPEWSGEVRSIVYSADGSSVSVVYRVTLYGTDAEIYREASGTASTADTGYGDPVQKAEAMAFRRACARLGLGLHLYHEELS
;
A
#
# COMPACT_ATOMS: atom_id res chain seq x y z
N MET A 1 -66.06 36.01 -13.84
CA MET A 1 -66.16 37.47 -13.66
C MET A 1 -64.76 38.02 -13.42
N ALA A 2 -64.47 39.15 -14.07
CA ALA A 2 -63.22 39.92 -14.07
C ALA A 2 -62.66 40.16 -12.64
N SER A 3 -61.38 40.52 -12.41
CA SER A 3 -60.60 41.48 -13.17
C SER A 3 -59.11 41.43 -12.81
N SER A 4 -58.31 41.82 -13.80
CA SER A 4 -56.91 42.26 -13.74
C SER A 4 -56.68 43.42 -12.76
N LEU A 5 -55.48 43.52 -12.20
CA LEU A 5 -54.65 44.74 -12.31
C LEU A 5 -53.18 44.44 -11.93
N ARG A 6 -52.27 44.87 -12.81
CA ARG A 6 -50.81 44.84 -12.68
C ARG A 6 -50.32 45.99 -11.80
N THR A 7 -49.18 45.81 -11.13
CA THR A 7 -48.15 46.87 -10.98
C THR A 7 -46.78 46.27 -10.65
N ARG A 8 -45.74 47.00 -11.02
CA ARG A 8 -44.37 46.57 -11.33
C ARG A 8 -43.38 46.78 -10.16
N SER A 9 -42.30 45.99 -10.17
CA SER A 9 -40.89 46.30 -9.77
C SER A 9 -40.65 46.63 -8.28
N LEU A 10 -39.61 46.14 -7.59
CA LEU A 10 -38.18 46.11 -7.90
C LEU A 10 -37.45 44.96 -7.16
N LEU A 11 -36.33 44.57 -7.75
CA LEU A 11 -35.32 43.63 -7.28
C LEU A 11 -34.73 43.99 -5.90
N SER A 12 -34.51 42.98 -5.06
CA SER A 12 -33.19 42.71 -4.44
C SER A 12 -33.24 41.39 -3.65
N ARG A 13 -32.48 40.41 -4.14
CA ARG A 13 -32.21 39.14 -3.46
C ARG A 13 -31.06 39.38 -2.49
N LEU A 14 -31.26 39.12 -1.20
CA LEU A 14 -30.19 38.94 -0.23
C LEU A 14 -29.83 37.45 -0.19
N CYS A 15 -28.80 37.07 -0.94
CA CYS A 15 -28.10 35.80 -0.76
C CYS A 15 -26.92 36.05 0.17
N SER A 16 -26.94 35.43 1.36
CA SER A 16 -25.80 35.40 2.26
C SER A 16 -24.74 34.46 1.67
N HIS A 17 -23.59 35.01 1.27
CA HIS A 17 -22.37 34.26 0.98
C HIS A 17 -21.45 34.41 2.18
N ARG A 18 -21.02 33.27 2.73
CA ARG A 18 -19.95 33.17 3.73
C ARG A 18 -18.64 33.11 2.98
N ASP A 19 -17.80 34.11 3.17
CA ASP A 19 -16.43 34.16 2.62
C ASP A 19 -15.51 33.17 3.36
N PRO A 20 -14.64 32.43 2.65
CA PRO A 20 -13.56 31.66 3.26
C PRO A 20 -12.36 32.54 3.62
N PRO A 21 -11.59 32.21 4.68
CA PRO A 21 -10.51 33.06 5.15
C PRO A 21 -9.29 33.03 4.22
N LEU A 22 -8.73 34.22 4.04
CA LEU A 22 -7.50 34.53 3.30
C LEU A 22 -6.28 33.96 4.03
N TRP A 23 -5.78 32.82 3.57
CA TRP A 23 -4.35 32.51 3.66
C TRP A 23 -3.93 31.89 2.33
N ALA A 24 -3.72 32.78 1.37
CA ALA A 24 -3.24 32.44 0.05
C ALA A 24 -1.82 31.84 0.15
N SER A 25 -1.66 30.74 -0.57
CA SER A 25 -0.43 30.11 -1.06
C SER A 25 0.80 31.02 -1.03
N ALA A 26 1.79 30.65 -0.21
CA ALA A 26 3.14 31.20 -0.27
C ALA A 26 4.12 30.08 -0.59
N SER A 27 4.26 29.77 -1.88
CA SER A 27 5.38 29.02 -2.44
C SER A 27 6.66 29.82 -2.18
N ARG A 28 7.47 29.39 -1.20
CA ARG A 28 8.80 29.98 -0.95
C ARG A 28 9.81 29.38 -1.91
N SER A 29 10.01 30.05 -3.03
CA SER A 29 11.17 29.84 -3.91
C SER A 29 12.36 30.59 -3.33
N TYR A 30 13.41 29.89 -2.92
CA TYR A 30 14.69 30.50 -2.52
C TYR A 30 15.57 30.67 -3.77
N ALA A 31 15.56 31.87 -4.35
CA ALA A 31 16.57 32.28 -5.32
C ALA A 31 17.11 33.66 -4.90
N ALA A 32 18.20 33.67 -4.13
CA ALA A 32 18.94 34.88 -3.82
C ALA A 32 19.89 35.18 -4.99
N ALA A 33 19.64 36.30 -5.68
CA ALA A 33 20.50 36.82 -6.74
C ALA A 33 21.87 37.21 -6.17
N ARG A 34 22.94 36.56 -6.63
CA ARG A 34 24.32 37.00 -6.42
C ARG A 34 24.87 37.61 -7.70
N SER A 35 25.39 38.83 -7.54
CA SER A 35 26.02 39.68 -8.54
C SER A 35 27.10 38.93 -9.34
N ALA A 36 26.98 38.97 -10.67
CA ALA A 36 27.93 38.36 -11.60
C ALA A 36 29.24 39.16 -11.63
N LYS A 37 30.34 38.54 -11.20
CA LYS A 37 31.70 39.02 -11.44
C LYS A 37 32.32 38.14 -12.53
N ALA A 38 32.78 38.75 -13.61
CA ALA A 38 33.28 38.10 -14.81
C ALA A 38 34.47 37.17 -14.51
N MET A 39 34.44 35.97 -15.09
CA MET A 39 35.50 34.96 -15.02
C MET A 39 36.30 34.98 -16.34
N PRO A 40 37.64 34.84 -16.33
CA PRO A 40 38.44 34.87 -17.55
C PRO A 40 38.26 33.59 -18.39
N PRO A 41 38.52 33.64 -19.71
CA PRO A 41 38.29 32.50 -20.60
C PRO A 41 39.28 31.37 -20.34
N LEU A 42 38.77 30.14 -20.20
CA LEU A 42 39.55 28.90 -20.18
C LEU A 42 39.55 28.29 -21.59
N GLU A 43 40.73 27.94 -22.09
CA GLU A 43 40.92 27.28 -23.39
C GLU A 43 40.32 25.86 -23.38
N PRO A 44 39.77 25.37 -24.50
CA PRO A 44 39.10 24.08 -24.54
C PRO A 44 40.11 22.92 -24.63
N VAL A 45 40.13 22.07 -23.61
CA VAL A 45 40.75 20.73 -23.68
C VAL A 45 39.72 19.77 -24.32
N PRO A 46 40.06 19.03 -25.38
CA PRO A 46 39.14 18.04 -25.93
C PRO A 46 39.07 16.84 -24.97
N VAL A 47 37.93 16.64 -24.34
CA VAL A 47 37.61 15.39 -23.62
C VAL A 47 36.81 14.53 -24.58
N GLU A 48 37.45 13.49 -25.11
CA GLU A 48 36.79 12.42 -25.85
C GLU A 48 35.75 11.76 -24.92
N VAL A 49 34.47 11.96 -25.22
CA VAL A 49 33.38 11.30 -24.50
C VAL A 49 33.19 9.93 -25.13
N ALA A 50 34.05 8.98 -24.75
CA ALA A 50 33.73 7.57 -24.88
C ALA A 50 32.56 7.29 -23.92
N ALA A 51 31.36 7.16 -24.47
CA ALA A 51 30.19 6.73 -23.73
C ALA A 51 30.34 5.23 -23.41
N GLU A 52 31.11 4.93 -22.37
CA GLU A 52 31.00 3.65 -21.67
C GLU A 52 29.75 3.73 -20.81
N VAL A 53 28.66 3.18 -21.32
CA VAL A 53 27.50 2.83 -20.49
C VAL A 53 27.98 1.66 -19.64
N GLU A 54 28.54 1.98 -18.48
CA GLU A 54 28.76 1.00 -17.41
C GLU A 54 27.37 0.50 -17.00
N GLU A 55 26.95 -0.63 -17.57
CA GLU A 55 25.78 -1.34 -17.11
C GLU A 55 26.03 -1.74 -15.66
N VAL A 56 25.46 -0.98 -14.73
CA VAL A 56 25.39 -1.36 -13.32
C VAL A 56 24.74 -2.74 -13.31
N PRO A 57 25.42 -3.80 -12.83
CA PRO A 57 24.83 -5.13 -12.82
C PRO A 57 23.65 -5.11 -11.82
N THR A 58 22.42 -4.97 -12.34
CA THR A 58 21.17 -5.11 -11.58
C THR A 58 20.96 -6.57 -11.13
N SER A 59 21.88 -7.48 -11.48
CA SER A 59 21.90 -8.90 -11.13
C SER A 59 22.07 -9.20 -9.62
N GLY A 60 22.06 -8.17 -8.75
CA GLY A 60 22.29 -8.33 -7.31
C GLY A 60 21.05 -8.41 -6.40
N ILE A 61 19.87 -7.96 -6.84
CA ILE A 61 18.71 -7.82 -5.93
C ILE A 61 17.65 -8.90 -6.15
N CYS A 62 17.51 -9.37 -7.39
CA CYS A 62 16.40 -10.23 -7.78
C CYS A 62 16.90 -11.66 -8.03
N ARG A 63 16.15 -12.63 -7.48
CA ARG A 63 16.41 -14.06 -7.65
C ARG A 63 15.38 -14.66 -8.61
N PRO A 64 15.64 -15.81 -9.22
CA PRO A 64 14.62 -16.55 -9.95
C PRO A 64 13.39 -16.80 -9.06
N LEU A 65 12.19 -16.72 -9.62
CA LEU A 65 10.95 -16.87 -8.88
C LEU A 65 10.90 -18.21 -8.12
N SER A 66 11.45 -19.26 -8.73
CA SER A 66 11.55 -20.58 -8.10
C SER A 66 12.35 -20.56 -6.79
N ASP A 67 13.42 -19.77 -6.69
CA ASP A 67 14.23 -19.67 -5.48
C ASP A 67 13.52 -18.86 -4.39
N ILE A 68 12.83 -17.79 -4.78
CA ILE A 68 11.97 -17.02 -3.86
C ILE A 68 10.92 -17.93 -3.24
N LEU A 69 10.20 -18.71 -4.06
CA LEU A 69 9.15 -19.62 -3.58
C LEU A 69 9.71 -20.75 -2.70
N LYS A 70 10.89 -21.28 -3.02
CA LYS A 70 11.59 -22.27 -2.16
C LYS A 70 11.91 -21.69 -0.79
N GLU A 71 12.42 -20.45 -0.74
CA GLU A 71 12.75 -19.79 0.52
C GLU A 71 11.50 -19.47 1.35
N LEU A 72 10.46 -18.91 0.73
CA LEU A 72 9.18 -18.60 1.38
C LEU A 72 8.46 -19.86 1.88
N GLY A 73 8.63 -21.00 1.20
CA GLY A 73 8.05 -22.28 1.58
C GLY A 73 8.69 -22.96 2.80
N LYS A 74 9.83 -22.44 3.31
CA LYS A 74 10.47 -22.99 4.51
C LYS A 74 9.59 -22.79 5.75
N LYS A 75 9.75 -23.69 6.74
CA LYS A 75 9.09 -23.53 8.05
C LYS A 75 9.56 -22.23 8.69
N VAL A 76 8.60 -21.49 9.24
CA VAL A 76 8.86 -20.22 9.92
C VAL A 76 9.29 -20.55 11.35
N PRO A 77 10.34 -19.90 11.89
CA PRO A 77 10.75 -20.13 13.27
C PRO A 77 9.62 -19.88 14.28
N GLU A 78 9.51 -20.73 15.30
CA GLU A 78 8.49 -20.63 16.36
C GLU A 78 8.52 -19.28 17.11
N SER A 79 9.65 -18.57 17.12
CA SER A 79 9.77 -17.22 17.70
C SER A 79 8.93 -16.16 16.98
N LEU A 80 8.57 -16.39 15.70
CA LEU A 80 7.75 -15.48 14.91
C LEU A 80 6.26 -15.88 14.93
N ILE A 81 5.94 -17.03 15.52
CA ILE A 81 4.58 -17.57 15.60
C ILE A 81 3.96 -17.12 16.93
N LYS A 82 2.71 -16.67 16.86
CA LYS A 82 1.90 -16.32 18.04
C LYS A 82 0.67 -17.20 18.08
N THR A 83 0.15 -17.41 19.27
CA THR A 83 -1.10 -18.14 19.49
C THR A 83 -2.14 -17.17 20.02
N ARG A 84 -3.35 -17.22 19.46
CA ARG A 84 -4.54 -16.55 19.99
C ARG A 84 -5.62 -17.57 20.28
N VAL A 85 -6.42 -17.33 21.30
CA VAL A 85 -7.62 -18.12 21.58
C VAL A 85 -8.80 -17.41 20.94
N GLU A 86 -9.47 -18.06 20.01
CA GLU A 86 -10.67 -17.58 19.33
C GLU A 86 -11.75 -18.64 19.51
N GLU A 87 -12.86 -18.29 20.14
CA GLU A 87 -13.99 -19.20 20.42
C GLU A 87 -13.58 -20.51 21.13
N GLY A 88 -12.55 -20.46 21.98
CA GLY A 88 -12.03 -21.62 22.72
C GLY A 88 -11.03 -22.47 21.94
N VAL A 89 -10.76 -22.15 20.67
CA VAL A 89 -9.74 -22.82 19.84
C VAL A 89 -8.45 -21.99 19.84
N ALA A 90 -7.33 -22.65 20.15
CA ALA A 90 -6.01 -22.04 20.07
C ALA A 90 -5.52 -22.02 18.61
N ILE A 91 -5.50 -20.85 17.99
CA ILE A 91 -5.07 -20.65 16.61
C ILE A 91 -3.65 -20.09 16.60
N ARG A 92 -2.73 -20.82 15.98
CA ARG A 92 -1.37 -20.35 15.68
C ARG A 92 -1.37 -19.48 14.43
N TYR A 93 -0.64 -18.37 14.47
CA TYR A 93 -0.54 -17.46 13.33
C TYR A 93 0.76 -16.65 13.34
N ILE A 94 1.13 -16.12 12.18
CA ILE A 94 2.23 -15.16 12.04
C ILE A 94 1.63 -13.74 12.00
N PRO A 95 2.01 -12.83 12.90
CA PRO A 95 1.67 -11.42 12.80
C PRO A 95 2.06 -10.80 11.44
N TRP A 96 1.21 -9.92 10.90
CA TRP A 96 1.39 -9.32 9.57
C TRP A 96 2.76 -8.64 9.38
N HIS A 97 3.28 -7.97 10.41
CA HIS A 97 4.57 -7.27 10.32
C HIS A 97 5.76 -8.23 10.17
N PHE A 98 5.65 -9.46 10.68
CA PHE A 98 6.69 -10.47 10.48
C PHE A 98 6.65 -11.03 9.06
N ILE A 99 5.45 -11.23 8.51
CA ILE A 99 5.30 -11.58 7.09
C ILE A 99 5.93 -10.51 6.20
N ASN A 100 5.63 -9.23 6.46
CA ASN A 100 6.22 -8.10 5.74
C ASN A 100 7.76 -8.14 5.79
N ARG A 101 8.34 -8.36 6.98
CA ARG A 101 9.79 -8.50 7.14
C ARG A 101 10.38 -9.68 6.36
N ILE A 102 9.70 -10.83 6.35
CA ILE A 102 10.14 -12.02 5.60
C ILE A 102 10.11 -11.73 4.09
N LEU A 103 9.04 -11.12 3.59
CA LEU A 103 8.96 -10.72 2.18
C LEU A 103 10.07 -9.74 1.80
N ASN A 104 10.35 -8.72 2.61
CA ASN A 104 11.44 -7.77 2.34
C ASN A 104 12.83 -8.42 2.28
N VAL A 105 13.03 -9.56 2.96
CA VAL A 105 14.31 -10.30 2.94
C VAL A 105 14.42 -11.20 1.71
N HIS A 106 13.34 -11.87 1.32
CA HIS A 106 13.38 -12.91 0.28
C HIS A 106 12.91 -12.43 -1.10
N ALA A 107 12.09 -11.39 -1.15
CA ALA A 107 11.49 -10.83 -2.35
C ALA A 107 11.37 -9.30 -2.20
N PRO A 108 12.49 -8.55 -2.14
CA PRO A 108 12.48 -7.11 -1.81
C PRO A 108 11.61 -6.24 -2.74
N GLU A 109 11.30 -6.73 -3.94
CA GLU A 109 10.45 -6.02 -4.92
C GLU A 109 8.96 -6.39 -4.82
N TRP A 110 8.56 -7.23 -3.87
CA TRP A 110 7.16 -7.64 -3.73
C TRP A 110 6.21 -6.44 -3.62
N SER A 111 4.99 -6.61 -4.13
CA SER A 111 3.94 -5.60 -4.02
C SER A 111 2.67 -6.19 -3.42
N GLY A 112 1.93 -5.34 -2.72
CA GLY A 112 0.67 -5.68 -2.09
C GLY A 112 -0.36 -4.61 -2.38
N GLU A 113 -1.58 -5.02 -2.74
CA GLU A 113 -2.67 -4.09 -3.00
C GLU A 113 -4.02 -4.64 -2.52
N VAL A 114 -4.85 -3.73 -2.00
CA VAL A 114 -6.26 -4.00 -1.72
C VAL A 114 -7.03 -3.98 -3.04
N ARG A 115 -7.65 -5.11 -3.38
CA ARG A 115 -8.43 -5.28 -4.62
C ARG A 115 -9.88 -4.85 -4.44
N SER A 116 -10.45 -5.12 -3.27
CA SER A 116 -11.81 -4.71 -2.95
C SER A 116 -12.02 -4.63 -1.44
N ILE A 117 -12.95 -3.76 -1.06
CA ILE A 117 -13.48 -3.62 0.30
C ILE A 117 -15.01 -3.66 0.18
N VAL A 118 -15.65 -4.61 0.85
CA VAL A 118 -17.10 -4.83 0.78
C VAL A 118 -17.64 -4.90 2.20
N TYR A 119 -18.55 -3.99 2.53
CA TYR A 119 -19.32 -4.05 3.78
C TYR A 119 -20.54 -4.95 3.57
N SER A 120 -20.92 -5.72 4.59
CA SER A 120 -22.16 -6.48 4.57
C SER A 120 -23.37 -5.56 4.52
N ALA A 121 -24.51 -6.05 4.02
CA ALA A 121 -25.72 -5.24 3.82
C ALA A 121 -26.26 -4.63 5.12
N ASP A 122 -26.04 -5.31 6.25
CA ASP A 122 -26.39 -4.89 7.61
C ASP A 122 -25.30 -4.06 8.29
N GLY A 123 -24.13 -3.87 7.64
CA GLY A 123 -22.99 -3.15 8.19
C GLY A 123 -22.28 -3.87 9.36
N SER A 124 -22.60 -5.14 9.64
CA SER A 124 -22.04 -5.91 10.76
C SER A 124 -20.62 -6.42 10.52
N SER A 125 -20.18 -6.47 9.26
CA SER A 125 -18.86 -6.95 8.88
C SER A 125 -18.31 -6.23 7.65
N VAL A 126 -17.00 -6.28 7.52
CA VAL A 126 -16.26 -5.84 6.33
C VAL A 126 -15.39 -6.98 5.83
N SER A 127 -15.42 -7.18 4.51
CA SER A 127 -14.59 -8.14 3.80
C SER A 127 -13.63 -7.41 2.87
N VAL A 128 -12.36 -7.81 2.92
CA VAL A 128 -11.28 -7.23 2.10
C VAL A 128 -10.68 -8.34 1.25
N VAL A 129 -10.48 -8.08 -0.04
CA VAL A 129 -9.67 -8.93 -0.92
C VAL A 129 -8.32 -8.26 -1.13
N TYR A 130 -7.24 -9.00 -0.87
CA TYR A 130 -5.88 -8.51 -0.98
C TYR A 130 -5.09 -9.35 -1.98
N ARG A 131 -4.29 -8.69 -2.82
CA ARG A 131 -3.38 -9.32 -3.78
C ARG A 131 -1.95 -9.11 -3.32
N VAL A 132 -1.17 -10.20 -3.31
CA VAL A 132 0.29 -10.15 -3.14
C VAL A 132 0.93 -10.62 -4.45
N THR A 133 1.85 -9.83 -4.97
CA THR A 133 2.62 -10.13 -6.19
C THR A 133 4.09 -10.26 -5.83
N LEU A 134 4.72 -11.32 -6.32
CA LEU A 134 6.16 -11.53 -6.26
C LEU A 134 6.74 -11.37 -7.66
N TYR A 135 7.90 -10.72 -7.72
CA TYR A 135 8.66 -10.52 -8.94
C TYR A 135 9.95 -11.33 -8.83
N GLY A 136 10.14 -12.27 -9.77
CA GLY A 136 11.41 -12.92 -10.02
C GLY A 136 12.04 -12.37 -11.30
N THR A 137 13.31 -12.70 -11.52
CA THR A 137 14.03 -12.30 -12.75
C THR A 137 13.45 -12.96 -14.01
N ASP A 138 12.78 -14.10 -13.86
CA ASP A 138 12.25 -14.95 -14.93
C ASP A 138 10.72 -14.87 -15.07
N ALA A 139 9.99 -14.59 -13.99
CA ALA A 139 8.53 -14.52 -13.99
C ALA A 139 7.97 -13.69 -12.82
N GLU A 140 6.75 -13.22 -12.99
CA GLU A 140 5.92 -12.67 -11.91
C GLU A 140 4.78 -13.64 -11.55
N ILE A 141 4.38 -13.63 -10.29
CA ILE A 141 3.22 -14.40 -9.82
C ILE A 141 2.45 -13.62 -8.76
N TYR A 142 1.12 -13.73 -8.78
CA TYR A 142 0.29 -13.18 -7.73
C TYR A 142 -0.68 -14.22 -7.15
N ARG A 143 -1.05 -13.98 -5.90
CA ARG A 143 -2.10 -14.72 -5.19
C ARG A 143 -3.00 -13.74 -4.46
N GLU A 144 -4.29 -14.01 -4.52
CA GLU A 144 -5.31 -13.25 -3.83
C GLU A 144 -5.93 -14.09 -2.72
N ALA A 145 -6.30 -13.43 -1.63
CA ALA A 145 -7.10 -14.01 -0.57
C ALA A 145 -8.01 -12.96 0.07
N SER A 146 -9.02 -13.43 0.79
CA SER A 146 -9.95 -12.58 1.51
C SER A 146 -9.79 -12.69 3.03
N GLY A 147 -10.12 -11.61 3.71
CA GLY A 147 -10.27 -11.53 5.16
C GLY A 147 -11.57 -10.82 5.48
N THR A 148 -12.22 -11.25 6.55
CA THR A 148 -13.49 -10.68 7.00
C THR A 148 -13.37 -10.38 8.49
N ALA A 149 -13.78 -9.19 8.89
CA ALA A 149 -13.79 -8.75 10.27
C ALA A 149 -15.17 -8.18 10.63
N SER A 150 -15.60 -8.40 11.87
CA SER A 150 -16.81 -7.76 12.37
C SER A 150 -16.56 -6.28 12.67
N THR A 151 -17.55 -5.43 12.39
CA THR A 151 -17.52 -4.02 12.77
C THR A 151 -17.78 -3.80 14.26
N ALA A 152 -18.33 -4.81 14.94
CA ALA A 152 -18.57 -4.79 16.39
C ALA A 152 -17.34 -5.21 17.21
N ASP A 153 -16.30 -5.77 16.58
CA ASP A 153 -15.07 -6.16 17.28
C ASP A 153 -14.29 -4.91 17.71
N THR A 154 -14.36 -4.60 19.01
CA THR A 154 -13.69 -3.48 19.68
C THR A 154 -12.22 -3.73 19.98
N GLY A 155 -11.66 -4.87 19.57
CA GLY A 155 -10.22 -5.14 19.65
C GLY A 155 -9.38 -4.13 18.85
N TYR A 156 -8.05 -4.23 18.97
CA TYR A 156 -7.12 -3.29 18.35
C TYR A 156 -7.22 -3.21 16.82
N GLY A 157 -7.26 -1.98 16.28
CA GLY A 157 -7.33 -1.68 14.85
C GLY A 157 -8.77 -1.53 14.34
N ASP A 158 -8.95 -0.82 13.23
CA ASP A 158 -10.27 -0.74 12.60
C ASP A 158 -10.64 -2.05 11.86
N PRO A 159 -11.93 -2.29 11.58
CA PRO A 159 -12.37 -3.52 10.92
C PRO A 159 -11.72 -3.75 9.55
N VAL A 160 -11.42 -2.69 8.79
CA VAL A 160 -10.76 -2.79 7.48
C VAL A 160 -9.32 -3.25 7.67
N GLN A 161 -8.58 -2.63 8.60
CA GLN A 161 -7.20 -3.03 8.94
C GLN A 161 -7.12 -4.50 9.38
N LYS A 162 -8.08 -4.96 10.20
CA LYS A 162 -8.16 -6.35 10.64
C LYS A 162 -8.40 -7.29 9.45
N ALA A 163 -9.39 -6.98 8.62
CA ALA A 163 -9.73 -7.76 7.44
C ALA A 163 -8.58 -7.79 6.42
N GLU A 164 -7.91 -6.66 6.19
CA GLU A 164 -6.73 -6.54 5.33
C GLU A 164 -5.58 -7.40 5.86
N ALA A 165 -5.25 -7.31 7.15
CA ALA A 165 -4.20 -8.12 7.76
C ALA A 165 -4.53 -9.63 7.71
N MET A 166 -5.80 -10.02 7.75
CA MET A 166 -6.20 -11.41 7.52
C MET A 166 -6.02 -11.83 6.06
N ALA A 167 -6.48 -11.02 5.13
CA ALA A 167 -6.36 -11.25 3.69
C ALA A 167 -4.88 -11.36 3.26
N PHE A 168 -4.05 -10.42 3.70
CA PHE A 168 -2.62 -10.37 3.40
C PHE A 168 -1.90 -11.65 3.84
N ARG A 169 -2.11 -12.09 5.09
CA ARG A 169 -1.48 -13.32 5.60
C ARG A 169 -1.91 -14.57 4.82
N ARG A 170 -3.20 -14.65 4.46
CA ARG A 170 -3.74 -15.76 3.65
C ARG A 170 -3.22 -15.74 2.22
N ALA A 171 -3.04 -14.57 1.61
CA ALA A 171 -2.44 -14.43 0.29
C ALA A 171 -0.97 -14.89 0.31
N CYS A 172 -0.22 -14.54 1.35
CA CYS A 172 1.15 -15.01 1.55
C CYS A 172 1.22 -16.53 1.75
N ALA A 173 0.28 -17.13 2.48
CA ALA A 173 0.21 -18.58 2.64
C ALA A 173 0.00 -19.31 1.31
N ARG A 174 -0.77 -18.74 0.37
CA ARG A 174 -0.92 -19.28 -1.00
C ARG A 174 0.37 -19.22 -1.84
N LEU A 175 1.36 -18.43 -1.41
CA LEU A 175 2.71 -18.38 -1.96
C LEU A 175 3.70 -19.27 -1.18
N GLY A 176 3.22 -20.03 -0.18
CA GLY A 176 4.02 -20.95 0.64
C GLY A 176 4.36 -20.41 2.03
N LEU A 177 4.34 -19.09 2.24
CA LEU A 177 4.77 -18.47 3.49
C LEU A 177 3.78 -18.73 4.63
N GLY A 178 4.22 -19.52 5.62
CA GLY A 178 3.39 -19.89 6.77
C GLY A 178 2.32 -20.92 6.44
N LEU A 179 2.36 -21.55 5.25
CA LEU A 179 1.39 -22.57 4.84
C LEU A 179 1.36 -23.77 5.80
N HIS A 180 2.51 -24.14 6.36
CA HIS A 180 2.63 -25.24 7.34
C HIS A 180 1.80 -25.05 8.62
N LEU A 181 1.32 -23.84 8.93
CA LEU A 181 0.45 -23.59 10.07
C LEU A 181 -1.00 -24.04 9.84
N TYR A 182 -1.39 -24.25 8.58
CA TYR A 182 -2.72 -24.72 8.20
C TYR A 182 -2.81 -26.23 8.11
N HIS A 183 -1.68 -26.92 8.05
CA HIS A 183 -1.67 -28.36 8.20
C HIS A 183 -1.76 -28.63 9.70
N GLU A 184 -2.86 -29.25 10.12
CA GLU A 184 -2.86 -29.95 11.40
C GLU A 184 -1.65 -30.88 11.37
N GLU A 185 -0.83 -30.85 12.42
CA GLU A 185 0.05 -31.99 12.63
C GLU A 185 -0.89 -33.19 12.72
N LEU A 186 -0.97 -33.98 11.64
CA LEU A 186 -1.29 -35.39 11.71
C LEU A 186 -0.28 -35.95 12.71
N SER A 187 -0.66 -35.87 13.97
CA SER A 187 0.07 -36.37 15.12
C SER A 187 -0.01 -37.88 15.12
#